data_AF-X0T0R4-F1
#
_entry.id   AF-X0T0R4-F1
#
_cell.length_a   1.000
_cell.length_b   1.000
_cell.length_c   1.000
_cell.angle_alpha   90.00
_cell.angle_beta   90.00
_cell.angle_gamma   90.00
#
_symmetry.space_group_name_H-M   'P 1'
#
loop_
_entity.id
_entity.type
_entity.pdbx_description
1 polymer ?
#
loop_
_entity_poly.entity_id
_entity_poly.type
_entity_poly.pdbx_seq_one_letter_code
_entity_poly.pdbx_strand_id
1 'polypeptide(L)'
;EIPWVEQDWASGTVRKSVPEQKIAIMNGALFPYAKNVKLYRCPVAFAGEVRTYSVVDAMNADNYNGGPMLKMRAEIKRAGERCVFVDDSGATPVGGWSIYYKRPSWRDEPPLRHGNGANWAFADGHSEYWKWKNPDTRTFNSSNDGAGDVWKAVDRPGDVDIYRAQKAAWGKLGYTPTLAP
;
A
#
# COMPACT_ATOMS: atom_id res chain seq x y z
N GLU A 1 5.48 -10.78 16.30
CA GLU A 1 5.06 -9.37 16.45
C GLU A 1 3.56 -9.30 16.20
N ILE A 2 2.84 -8.33 16.76
CA ILE A 2 1.40 -8.15 16.52
C ILE A 2 1.26 -7.27 15.27
N PRO A 3 0.46 -7.65 14.26
CA PRO A 3 0.27 -6.83 13.06
C PRO A 3 -0.48 -5.53 13.41
N TRP A 4 -0.35 -4.50 12.57
CA TRP A 4 -1.03 -3.21 12.80
C TRP A 4 -2.57 -3.34 12.82
N VAL A 5 -3.10 -4.32 12.08
CA VAL A 5 -4.48 -4.83 12.05
C VAL A 5 -4.40 -6.36 11.90
N GLU A 6 -5.20 -7.12 12.65
CA GLU A 6 -5.29 -8.58 12.46
C GLU A 6 -6.00 -8.94 11.14
N GLN A 7 -6.09 -10.23 10.82
CA GLN A 7 -6.73 -10.67 9.58
C GLN A 7 -8.21 -10.24 9.53
N ASP A 8 -8.55 -9.31 8.63
CA ASP A 8 -9.90 -8.80 8.39
C ASP A 8 -10.57 -9.37 7.12
N TRP A 9 -9.88 -10.26 6.42
CA TRP A 9 -10.38 -11.02 5.27
C TRP A 9 -10.63 -12.49 5.62
N ALA A 10 -11.70 -13.07 5.06
CA ALA A 10 -12.04 -14.47 5.26
C ALA A 10 -11.22 -15.37 4.32
N SER A 11 -11.15 -15.02 3.04
CA SER A 11 -10.38 -15.73 2.01
C SER A 11 -10.24 -14.86 0.78
N GLY A 12 -9.07 -14.86 0.12
CA GLY A 12 -8.88 -14.22 -1.19
C GLY A 12 -9.55 -12.84 -1.32
N THR A 13 -10.65 -12.78 -2.08
CA THR A 13 -11.44 -11.58 -2.38
C THR A 13 -12.65 -11.35 -1.46
N VAL A 14 -12.82 -12.16 -0.40
CA VAL A 14 -13.95 -12.13 0.53
C VAL A 14 -13.51 -11.53 1.88
N ARG A 15 -14.14 -10.42 2.26
CA ARG A 15 -13.97 -9.77 3.57
C ARG A 15 -14.75 -10.51 4.66
N LYS A 16 -14.28 -10.42 5.91
CA LYS A 16 -15.07 -10.85 7.07
C LYS A 16 -16.27 -9.92 7.27
N SER A 17 -17.21 -10.30 8.14
CA SER A 17 -18.33 -9.42 8.50
C SER A 17 -17.81 -8.11 9.12
N VAL A 18 -18.62 -7.04 9.05
CA VAL A 18 -18.24 -5.74 9.62
C VAL A 18 -17.84 -5.81 11.11
N PRO A 19 -18.54 -6.57 11.98
CA PRO A 19 -18.10 -6.77 13.37
C PRO A 19 -16.72 -7.43 13.46
N GLU A 20 -16.46 -8.48 12.69
CA GLU A 20 -15.17 -9.18 12.70
C GLU A 20 -14.02 -8.31 12.18
N GLN A 21 -14.24 -7.54 11.12
CA GLN A 21 -13.24 -6.59 10.64
C GLN A 21 -12.93 -5.52 11.71
N LYS A 22 -13.95 -5.04 12.44
CA LYS A 22 -13.74 -4.10 13.56
C LYS A 22 -12.95 -4.73 14.70
N ILE A 23 -13.22 -5.99 15.05
CA ILE A 23 -12.44 -6.73 16.06
C ILE A 23 -10.98 -6.84 15.63
N ALA A 24 -10.73 -7.19 14.36
CA ALA A 24 -9.38 -7.29 13.82
C ALA A 24 -8.60 -5.96 13.92
N ILE A 25 -9.28 -4.84 13.69
CA ILE A 25 -8.71 -3.50 13.91
C ILE A 25 -8.43 -3.28 15.41
N MET A 26 -9.40 -3.56 16.28
CA MET A 26 -9.29 -3.29 17.72
C MET A 26 -8.18 -4.10 18.41
N ASN A 27 -7.90 -5.30 17.91
CA ASN A 27 -6.82 -6.15 18.40
C ASN A 27 -5.45 -5.81 17.78
N GLY A 28 -5.42 -4.99 16.72
CA GLY A 28 -4.19 -4.61 16.02
C GLY A 28 -3.27 -3.69 16.84
N ALA A 29 -1.98 -3.75 16.56
CA ALA A 29 -0.95 -3.01 17.30
C ALA A 29 -1.09 -1.48 17.23
N LEU A 30 -1.78 -0.95 16.21
CA LEU A 30 -2.02 0.49 16.08
C LEU A 30 -3.16 1.00 16.97
N PHE A 31 -4.15 0.17 17.26
CA PHE A 31 -5.41 0.60 17.89
C PHE A 31 -5.26 1.21 19.29
N PRO A 32 -4.33 0.74 20.16
CA PRO A 32 -4.09 1.40 21.44
C PRO A 32 -3.74 2.89 21.34
N TYR A 33 -3.19 3.32 20.20
CA TYR A 33 -2.83 4.71 19.91
C TYR A 33 -3.91 5.43 19.07
N ALA A 34 -4.59 4.70 18.19
CA ALA A 34 -5.63 5.21 17.30
C ALA A 34 -6.98 4.55 17.63
N LYS A 35 -7.52 4.83 18.82
CA LYS A 35 -8.76 4.22 19.39
C LYS A 35 -10.06 4.63 18.69
N ASN A 36 -10.03 4.75 17.36
CA ASN A 36 -11.15 5.11 16.53
C ASN A 36 -11.05 4.34 15.21
N VAL A 37 -11.92 3.33 15.05
CA VAL A 37 -11.98 2.50 13.85
C VAL A 37 -12.21 3.30 12.56
N LYS A 38 -12.78 4.52 12.65
CA LYS A 38 -12.97 5.38 11.48
C LYS A 38 -11.65 5.86 10.86
N LEU A 39 -10.54 5.84 11.61
CA LEU A 39 -9.22 6.24 11.12
C LEU A 39 -8.57 5.21 10.17
N TYR A 40 -9.14 4.02 10.04
CA TYR A 40 -8.61 2.93 9.23
C TYR A 40 -9.21 2.89 7.82
N ARG A 41 -10.19 3.76 7.54
CA ARG A 41 -10.92 3.81 6.26
C ARG A 41 -10.99 5.21 5.69
N CYS A 42 -11.03 5.24 4.37
CA CYS A 42 -11.35 6.42 3.61
C CYS A 42 -12.82 6.83 3.74
N PRO A 43 -13.15 8.13 3.71
CA PRO A 43 -14.54 8.60 3.69
C PRO A 43 -15.34 8.08 2.50
N VAL A 44 -14.71 7.90 1.33
CA VAL A 44 -15.38 7.42 0.10
C VAL A 44 -15.37 5.89 -0.05
N ALA A 45 -14.95 5.16 0.99
CA ALA A 45 -14.99 3.70 1.01
C ALA A 45 -16.42 3.17 0.85
N PHE A 46 -16.57 2.03 0.17
CA PHE A 46 -17.87 1.41 -0.06
C PHE A 46 -18.50 0.90 1.26
N ALA A 47 -19.81 0.67 1.22
CA ALA A 47 -20.49 0.05 2.36
C ALA A 47 -19.87 -1.32 2.68
N GLY A 48 -19.65 -1.59 3.96
CA GLY A 48 -18.99 -2.82 4.42
C GLY A 48 -17.46 -2.76 4.49
N GLU A 49 -16.83 -1.73 3.91
CA GLU A 49 -15.39 -1.49 4.05
C GLU A 49 -15.08 -0.74 5.36
N VAL A 50 -14.41 -1.39 6.32
CA VAL A 50 -13.97 -0.73 7.56
C VAL A 50 -12.46 -0.48 7.64
N ARG A 51 -11.67 -1.14 6.79
CA ARG A 51 -10.28 -0.83 6.51
C ARG A 51 -10.10 -0.64 5.01
N THR A 52 -9.43 0.45 4.64
CA THR A 52 -9.01 0.72 3.25
C THR A 52 -7.60 1.24 3.13
N TYR A 53 -6.92 1.44 4.27
CA TYR A 53 -5.51 1.75 4.31
C TYR A 53 -4.72 0.46 4.52
N SER A 54 -3.51 0.44 3.98
CA SER A 54 -2.52 -0.63 4.15
C SER A 54 -1.18 -0.02 4.51
N VAL A 55 -0.46 -0.67 5.43
CA VAL A 55 0.91 -0.28 5.77
C VAL A 55 1.83 -0.72 4.62
N VAL A 56 2.80 0.10 4.22
CA VAL A 56 3.77 -0.35 3.21
C VAL A 56 4.72 -1.38 3.82
N ASP A 57 5.09 -2.41 3.05
CA ASP A 57 5.93 -3.53 3.52
C ASP A 57 7.17 -3.09 4.31
N ALA A 58 7.87 -2.06 3.81
CA ALA A 58 9.08 -1.52 4.42
C ALA A 58 8.91 -1.01 5.86
N MET A 59 7.68 -0.74 6.31
CA MET A 59 7.35 -0.23 7.65
C MET A 59 6.90 -1.36 8.58
N ASN A 60 7.77 -2.35 8.73
CA ASN A 60 7.60 -3.52 9.59
C ASN A 60 6.40 -4.42 9.22
N ALA A 61 6.14 -4.58 7.92
CA ALA A 61 5.16 -5.54 7.43
C ALA A 61 5.82 -6.73 6.72
N ASP A 62 6.67 -6.48 5.71
CA ASP A 62 7.41 -7.52 4.99
C ASP A 62 8.71 -7.00 4.37
N ASN A 63 9.63 -7.89 4.01
CA ASN A 63 10.84 -7.59 3.25
C ASN A 63 10.67 -7.98 1.77
N TYR A 64 9.48 -7.74 1.20
CA TYR A 64 9.08 -8.20 -0.12
C TYR A 64 10.14 -7.92 -1.19
N ASN A 65 10.43 -8.93 -2.02
CA ASN A 65 11.43 -8.86 -3.08
C ASN A 65 12.84 -8.46 -2.59
N GLY A 66 13.16 -8.70 -1.31
CA GLY A 66 14.43 -8.34 -0.69
C GLY A 66 14.57 -6.84 -0.40
N GLY A 67 13.45 -6.13 -0.28
CA GLY A 67 13.40 -4.74 0.15
C GLY A 67 13.79 -4.57 1.63
N PRO A 68 14.33 -3.40 2.02
CA PRO A 68 14.64 -3.13 3.42
C PRO A 68 13.36 -3.00 4.24
N MET A 69 13.22 -3.83 5.28
CA MET A 69 12.16 -3.71 6.27
C MET A 69 12.73 -3.07 7.54
N LEU A 70 12.16 -1.92 7.93
CA LEU A 70 12.56 -1.16 9.11
C LEU A 70 11.70 -1.56 10.29
N LYS A 71 12.31 -1.74 11.47
CA LYS A 71 11.59 -2.13 12.69
C LYS A 71 11.49 -1.00 13.71
N MET A 72 12.47 -0.10 13.70
CA MET A 72 12.58 1.00 14.65
C MET A 72 12.41 2.34 13.95
N ARG A 73 11.69 3.27 14.59
CA ARG A 73 11.51 4.64 14.11
C ARG A 73 12.85 5.36 13.80
N ALA A 74 13.90 5.07 14.57
CA ALA A 74 15.22 5.68 14.39
C ALA A 74 15.93 5.28 13.08
N GLU A 75 15.51 4.17 12.45
CA GLU A 75 16.01 3.71 11.17
C GLU A 75 15.40 4.49 9.99
N ILE A 76 14.26 5.14 10.20
CA ILE A 76 13.57 5.93 9.18
C ILE A 76 14.36 7.22 8.94
N LYS A 77 15.10 7.25 7.83
CA LYS A 77 15.79 8.46 7.34
C LYS A 77 14.88 9.22 6.39
N ARG A 78 14.97 10.56 6.40
CA ARG A 78 14.14 11.47 5.57
C ARG A 78 12.65 11.18 5.75
N ALA A 79 12.14 11.34 6.98
CA ALA A 79 10.79 10.92 7.35
C ALA A 79 9.68 11.49 6.45
N GLY A 80 9.83 12.73 5.95
CA GLY A 80 8.92 13.34 4.98
C GLY A 80 8.97 12.76 3.56
N GLU A 81 9.80 11.75 3.31
CA GLU A 81 9.84 11.04 2.03
C GLU A 81 9.54 9.55 2.19
N ARG A 82 9.29 9.10 3.42
CA ARG A 82 9.04 7.71 3.75
C ARG A 82 7.56 7.49 4.04
N CYS A 83 6.90 6.81 3.12
CA CYS A 83 5.51 6.40 3.29
C CYS A 83 5.40 5.38 4.42
N VAL A 84 4.31 5.49 5.19
CA VAL A 84 3.88 4.50 6.17
C VAL A 84 2.59 3.83 5.73
N PHE A 85 1.59 4.62 5.33
CA PHE A 85 0.30 4.09 4.88
C PHE A 85 -0.07 4.59 3.49
N VAL A 86 -0.69 3.72 2.72
CA VAL A 86 -1.33 4.05 1.45
C VAL A 86 -2.80 3.63 1.49
N ASP A 87 -3.67 4.41 0.87
CA ASP A 87 -5.03 3.96 0.59
C ASP A 87 -5.03 3.04 -0.62
N ASP A 88 -4.92 1.74 -0.36
CA ASP A 88 -4.98 0.68 -1.35
C ASP A 88 -6.41 0.25 -1.67
N SER A 89 -7.41 1.02 -1.24
CA SER A 89 -8.82 0.67 -1.41
C SER A 89 -9.26 -0.62 -0.70
N GLY A 90 -8.45 -1.08 0.26
CA GLY A 90 -8.61 -2.40 0.87
C GLY A 90 -8.47 -3.49 -0.19
N ALA A 91 -7.50 -3.37 -1.10
CA ALA A 91 -7.22 -4.42 -2.08
C ALA A 91 -6.39 -5.55 -1.46
N THR A 92 -5.60 -5.28 -0.41
CA THR A 92 -4.71 -6.29 0.16
C THR A 92 -5.32 -7.01 1.38
N PRO A 93 -5.48 -8.34 1.32
CA PRO A 93 -6.11 -9.11 2.41
C PRO A 93 -5.32 -9.15 3.72
N VAL A 94 -4.01 -8.92 3.65
CA VAL A 94 -3.08 -9.01 4.78
C VAL A 94 -2.77 -7.67 5.44
N GLY A 95 -3.34 -6.58 4.92
CA GLY A 95 -3.13 -5.22 5.45
C GLY A 95 -1.75 -4.62 5.17
N GLY A 96 -0.87 -5.32 4.45
CA GLY A 96 0.38 -4.81 3.90
C GLY A 96 0.21 -4.46 2.41
N TRP A 97 0.88 -3.42 1.93
CA TRP A 97 0.94 -3.05 0.52
C TRP A 97 2.35 -3.18 -0.03
N SER A 98 2.47 -3.94 -1.12
CA SER A 98 3.70 -4.32 -1.78
C SER A 98 3.89 -3.64 -3.12
N ILE A 99 5.12 -3.18 -3.35
CA ILE A 99 5.66 -2.84 -4.67
C ILE A 99 7.03 -3.51 -4.82
N TYR A 100 7.37 -4.00 -6.01
CA TYR A 100 8.67 -4.63 -6.21
C TYR A 100 9.81 -3.68 -5.82
N TYR A 101 10.89 -4.21 -5.23
CA TYR A 101 12.05 -3.40 -4.83
C TYR A 101 13.18 -3.45 -5.86
N LYS A 102 13.42 -4.63 -6.46
CA LYS A 102 14.55 -4.93 -7.35
C LYS A 102 14.23 -4.83 -8.84
N ARG A 103 13.02 -4.40 -9.20
CA ARG A 103 12.60 -4.22 -10.60
C ARG A 103 11.54 -3.14 -10.75
N PRO A 104 11.42 -2.48 -11.90
CA PRO A 104 10.49 -1.37 -12.11
C PRO A 104 9.06 -1.85 -12.38
N SER A 105 8.40 -2.46 -11.38
CA SER A 105 7.08 -3.07 -11.57
C SER A 105 6.16 -2.93 -10.36
N TRP A 106 4.85 -2.88 -10.62
CA TRP A 106 3.81 -3.01 -9.60
C TRP A 106 3.69 -4.47 -9.13
N ARG A 107 3.42 -4.67 -7.84
CA ARG A 107 3.10 -5.98 -7.26
C ARG A 107 1.63 -6.01 -6.86
N ASP A 108 1.25 -5.08 -6.00
CA ASP A 108 -0.14 -4.80 -5.73
C ASP A 108 -0.65 -3.75 -6.71
N GLU A 109 -1.97 -3.70 -6.85
CA GLU A 109 -2.61 -2.70 -7.70
C GLU A 109 -2.24 -1.29 -7.22
N PRO A 110 -1.76 -0.40 -8.11
CA PRO A 110 -1.64 1.00 -7.79
C PRO A 110 -3.04 1.52 -7.44
N PRO A 111 -3.23 2.19 -6.30
CA PRO A 111 -4.58 2.57 -5.91
C PRO A 111 -5.17 3.61 -6.87
N LEU A 112 -6.39 3.37 -7.35
CA LEU A 112 -7.04 4.22 -8.36
C LEU A 112 -8.31 4.93 -7.88
N ARG A 113 -8.87 4.52 -6.73
CA ARG A 113 -10.14 5.02 -6.19
C ARG A 113 -10.20 6.54 -6.07
N HIS A 114 -9.08 7.20 -5.81
CA HIS A 114 -9.01 8.67 -5.65
C HIS A 114 -8.78 9.38 -6.98
N GLY A 115 -9.61 9.05 -7.96
CA GLY A 115 -9.53 9.60 -9.30
C GLY A 115 -8.19 9.32 -9.96
N ASN A 116 -7.82 8.06 -10.17
CA ASN A 116 -6.54 7.64 -10.77
C ASN A 116 -5.32 8.16 -10.00
N GLY A 117 -5.41 8.05 -8.68
CA GLY A 117 -4.38 8.46 -7.74
C GLY A 117 -4.64 7.86 -6.37
N ALA A 118 -3.71 8.11 -5.46
CA ALA A 118 -3.75 7.58 -4.10
C ALA A 118 -3.36 8.63 -3.06
N ASN A 119 -3.85 8.44 -1.83
CA ASN A 119 -3.41 9.19 -0.67
C ASN A 119 -2.29 8.42 0.04
N TRP A 120 -1.22 9.12 0.39
CA TRP A 120 0.00 8.59 1.01
C TRP A 120 0.23 9.32 2.32
N ALA A 121 0.45 8.60 3.41
CA ALA A 121 0.80 9.16 4.72
C ALA A 121 2.26 8.88 5.04
N PHE A 122 2.97 9.90 5.52
CA PHE A 122 4.42 9.87 5.69
C PHE A 122 4.84 9.80 7.16
N ALA A 123 6.07 9.36 7.38
CA ALA A 123 6.59 9.08 8.71
C ALA A 123 6.80 10.33 9.60
N ASP A 124 6.79 11.54 9.03
CA ASP A 124 6.80 12.81 9.77
C ASP A 124 5.37 13.31 10.11
N GLY A 125 4.33 12.60 9.68
CA GLY A 125 2.93 12.88 10.00
C GLY A 125 2.15 13.67 8.95
N HIS A 126 2.76 14.07 7.83
CA HIS A 126 2.02 14.69 6.73
C HIS A 126 1.39 13.63 5.81
N SER A 127 0.49 14.09 4.94
CA SER A 127 -0.09 13.28 3.88
C SER A 127 -0.06 14.00 2.54
N GLU A 128 0.08 13.26 1.44
CA GLU A 128 0.04 13.78 0.09
C GLU A 128 -0.96 13.00 -0.78
N TYR A 129 -1.57 13.69 -1.74
CA TYR A 129 -2.32 13.06 -2.83
C TYR A 129 -1.46 12.99 -4.09
N TRP A 130 -1.29 11.78 -4.65
CA TRP A 130 -0.52 11.55 -5.86
C TRP A 130 -1.42 11.10 -7.00
N LYS A 131 -1.56 11.96 -8.01
CA LYS A 131 -2.16 11.61 -9.30
C LYS A 131 -1.14 10.86 -10.16
N TRP A 132 -1.51 9.67 -10.62
CA TRP A 132 -0.67 8.88 -11.52
C TRP A 132 -0.44 9.61 -12.83
N LYS A 133 0.81 9.67 -13.29
CA LYS A 133 1.24 10.36 -14.51
C LYS A 133 1.19 9.43 -15.71
N ASN A 134 1.62 8.18 -15.56
CA ASN A 134 1.59 7.19 -16.63
C ASN A 134 0.13 6.76 -16.90
N PRO A 135 -0.39 6.94 -18.13
CA PRO A 135 -1.71 6.42 -18.50
C PRO A 135 -1.88 4.93 -18.22
N ASP A 136 -0.84 4.12 -18.40
CA ASP A 136 -0.89 2.66 -18.19
C ASP A 136 -1.12 2.31 -16.72
N THR A 137 -0.60 3.13 -15.79
CA THR A 137 -0.88 2.99 -14.36
C THR A 137 -2.36 3.27 -14.07
N ARG A 138 -3.00 4.16 -14.82
CA ARG A 138 -4.42 4.52 -14.64
C ARG A 138 -5.39 3.50 -15.24
N THR A 139 -4.92 2.69 -16.18
CA THR A 139 -5.68 1.58 -16.75
C THR A 139 -5.46 0.28 -15.99
N PHE A 140 -4.72 0.31 -14.89
CA PHE A 140 -4.56 -0.86 -14.03
C PHE A 140 -5.94 -1.24 -13.48
N ASN A 141 -6.41 -2.44 -13.78
CA ASN A 141 -7.71 -2.88 -13.30
C ASN A 141 -7.64 -4.34 -12.90
N SER A 142 -7.36 -4.60 -11.63
CA SER A 142 -7.39 -5.98 -11.11
C SER A 142 -8.81 -6.57 -11.06
N SER A 143 -9.84 -5.72 -11.18
CA SER A 143 -11.23 -6.05 -10.88
C SER A 143 -12.10 -6.39 -12.10
N ASN A 144 -11.75 -5.93 -13.32
CA ASN A 144 -12.65 -6.09 -14.50
C ASN A 144 -12.19 -7.09 -15.56
N ASP A 145 -10.93 -7.51 -15.59
CA ASP A 145 -10.40 -8.09 -16.84
C ASP A 145 -10.43 -9.62 -16.88
N GLY A 146 -10.79 -10.31 -15.79
CA GLY A 146 -10.65 -11.78 -15.71
C GLY A 146 -9.23 -12.29 -15.96
N ALA A 147 -8.25 -11.37 -16.09
CA ALA A 147 -6.91 -11.61 -16.58
C ALA A 147 -5.90 -11.94 -15.46
N GLY A 148 -6.29 -11.84 -14.18
CA GLY A 148 -5.40 -12.16 -13.07
C GLY A 148 -4.08 -11.37 -13.12
N ASP A 149 -3.01 -12.01 -12.66
CA ASP A 149 -1.67 -11.47 -12.42
C ASP A 149 -0.91 -10.93 -13.66
N VAL A 150 -1.53 -10.81 -14.84
CA VAL A 150 -0.88 -10.44 -16.12
C VAL A 150 -0.07 -9.14 -16.05
N TRP A 151 -0.47 -8.19 -15.20
CA TRP A 151 0.24 -6.92 -15.04
C TRP A 151 1.30 -6.91 -13.93
N LYS A 152 1.25 -7.89 -13.02
CA LYS A 152 2.22 -8.00 -11.94
C LYS A 152 3.55 -8.47 -12.53
N ALA A 153 4.65 -7.92 -12.04
CA ALA A 153 5.99 -8.27 -12.48
C ALA A 153 6.31 -7.94 -13.96
N VAL A 154 5.48 -7.16 -14.65
CA VAL A 154 5.84 -6.54 -15.94
C VAL A 154 6.74 -5.35 -15.68
N ASP A 155 7.95 -5.38 -16.21
CA ASP A 155 8.91 -4.28 -16.06
C ASP A 155 8.50 -3.07 -16.92
N ARG A 156 8.46 -1.91 -16.27
CA ARG A 156 8.16 -0.62 -16.88
C ARG A 156 9.31 0.37 -16.57
N PRO A 157 10.48 0.22 -17.22
CA PRO A 157 11.59 1.15 -17.03
C PRO A 157 11.17 2.58 -17.41
N GLY A 158 11.67 3.57 -16.66
CA GLY A 158 11.30 4.98 -16.84
C GLY A 158 9.94 5.39 -16.27
N ASP A 159 9.14 4.48 -15.72
CA ASP A 159 7.84 4.83 -15.14
C ASP A 159 8.01 5.64 -13.84
N VAL A 160 7.69 6.93 -13.95
CA VAL A 160 7.82 7.90 -12.85
C VAL A 160 6.92 7.57 -11.66
N ASP A 161 5.76 6.95 -11.87
CA ASP A 161 4.83 6.60 -10.80
C ASP A 161 5.40 5.45 -9.97
N ILE A 162 5.92 4.41 -10.65
CA ILE A 162 6.58 3.27 -10.01
C ILE A 162 7.81 3.75 -9.24
N TYR A 163 8.67 4.57 -9.85
CA TYR A 163 9.88 5.05 -9.19
C TYR A 163 9.57 5.90 -7.97
N ARG A 164 8.54 6.75 -8.05
CA ARG A 164 8.11 7.57 -6.92
C ARG A 164 7.58 6.67 -5.79
N ALA A 165 6.68 5.73 -6.09
CA ALA A 165 6.10 4.82 -5.10
C ALA A 165 7.16 3.93 -4.44
N GLN A 166 8.11 3.37 -5.22
CA GLN A 166 9.21 2.56 -4.70
C GLN A 166 10.11 3.34 -3.75
N LYS A 167 10.49 4.58 -4.11
CA LYS A 167 11.29 5.44 -3.24
C LYS A 167 10.52 5.79 -1.96
N ALA A 168 9.21 6.02 -2.05
CA ALA A 168 8.38 6.30 -0.89
C ALA A 168 8.32 5.12 0.09
N ALA A 169 8.06 3.92 -0.43
CA ALA A 169 7.98 2.70 0.38
C ALA A 169 9.36 2.31 0.93
N TRP A 170 10.32 2.05 0.03
CA TRP A 170 11.60 1.43 0.36
C TRP A 170 12.70 2.43 0.75
N GLY A 171 12.50 3.72 0.50
CA GLY A 171 13.50 4.78 0.72
C GLY A 171 14.51 4.95 -0.42
N LYS A 172 14.67 3.95 -1.29
CA LYS A 172 15.53 3.96 -2.48
C LYS A 172 15.08 2.87 -3.48
N LEU A 173 15.64 2.90 -4.69
CA LEU A 173 15.47 1.80 -5.65
C LEU A 173 16.47 0.67 -5.34
N GLY A 174 16.04 -0.58 -5.50
CA GLY A 174 16.88 -1.77 -5.35
C GLY A 174 17.63 -2.18 -6.61
N TYR A 175 17.64 -1.33 -7.62
CA TYR A 175 18.20 -1.53 -8.95
C TYR A 175 18.59 -0.18 -9.56
N THR A 176 19.41 -0.21 -10.62
CA THR A 176 19.73 0.99 -11.40
C THR A 176 18.59 1.28 -12.37
N PRO A 177 17.91 2.43 -12.27
CA PRO A 177 16.83 2.76 -13.19
C PRO A 177 17.39 3.01 -14.58
N THR A 178 16.85 2.31 -15.58
CA THR A 178 17.04 2.68 -16.99
C THR A 178 16.03 3.76 -17.30
N LEU A 179 16.48 4.91 -17.81
CA LEU A 179 15.57 5.92 -18.34
C LEU A 179 14.82 5.32 -19.54
N ALA A 180 13.56 5.72 -19.72
CA ALA A 180 12.85 5.39 -20.95
C ALA A 180 13.68 5.94 -22.14
N PRO A 181 13.83 5.17 -23.23
CA PRO A 181 14.47 5.65 -24.45
C PRO A 181 13.77 6.90 -25.02
#